data_AF-A0A6M8UID6-F1
#
_entry.id   AF-A0A6M8UID6-F1
#
_cell.length_a   1.000
_cell.length_b   1.000
_cell.length_c   1.000
_cell.angle_alpha   90.00
_cell.angle_beta   90.00
_cell.angle_gamma   90.00
#
_symmetry.space_group_name_H-M   'P 1'
#
loop_
_entity.id
_entity.type
_entity.pdbx_description
1 polymer ?
#
loop_
_entity_poly.entity_id
_entity_poly.type
_entity_poly.pdbx_seq_one_letter_code
_entity_poly.pdbx_strand_id
1 'polypeptide(L)'
;MKIKLPAVAAVALFALSSFTAMAATEVDAQQAQNLNPIGDVSVSGVRGSIDDATRHLARKADEMGATHYRVIGVENPGDSSLWSGSAEIYR
;
A
#
# COMPACT_ATOMS: atom_id res chain seq x y z
N MET A 1 -21.73 55.59 21.36
CA MET A 1 -21.89 54.12 21.49
C MET A 1 -20.62 53.46 20.95
N LYS A 2 -20.11 52.44 21.66
CA LYS A 2 -18.87 51.70 21.34
C LYS A 2 -19.25 50.33 20.75
N ILE A 3 -18.93 50.04 19.49
CA ILE A 3 -19.05 48.71 18.86
C ILE A 3 -17.96 48.67 17.77
N LYS A 4 -16.77 48.07 17.95
CA LYS A 4 -16.31 46.67 18.16
C LYS A 4 -16.14 45.85 16.86
N LEU A 5 -14.90 45.37 16.72
CA LEU A 5 -14.32 44.24 15.96
C LEU A 5 -14.11 44.39 14.43
N PRO A 6 -12.84 44.49 13.95
CA PRO A 6 -12.53 44.31 12.54
C PRO A 6 -12.65 42.82 12.18
N ALA A 7 -13.69 42.47 11.43
CA ALA A 7 -13.86 41.17 10.82
C ALA A 7 -12.95 41.07 9.58
N VAL A 8 -11.67 40.77 9.79
CA VAL A 8 -10.81 40.27 8.71
C VAL A 8 -10.70 38.77 8.90
N ALA A 9 -11.58 38.05 8.21
CA ALA A 9 -11.56 36.60 8.13
C ALA A 9 -10.25 36.16 7.45
N ALA A 10 -9.34 35.57 8.24
CA ALA A 10 -8.20 34.85 7.72
C ALA A 10 -8.70 33.55 7.09
N VAL A 11 -8.83 33.54 5.75
CA VAL A 11 -9.10 32.31 5.00
C VAL A 11 -7.84 31.46 5.05
N ALA A 12 -7.79 30.52 5.99
CA ALA A 12 -6.77 29.49 6.02
C ALA A 12 -6.95 28.61 4.78
N LEU A 13 -6.11 28.82 3.77
CA LEU A 13 -6.02 27.96 2.61
C LEU A 13 -5.37 26.64 3.07
N PHE A 14 -6.19 25.71 3.54
CA PHE A 14 -5.73 24.34 3.78
C PHE A 14 -5.33 23.76 2.42
N ALA A 15 -4.03 23.72 2.16
CA ALA A 15 -3.49 22.94 1.06
C ALA A 15 -3.78 21.47 1.33
N LEU A 16 -4.87 20.96 0.76
CA LEU A 16 -5.13 19.53 0.69
C LEU A 16 -4.07 18.95 -0.26
N SER A 17 -2.94 18.51 0.29
CA SER A 17 -1.95 17.75 -0.45
C SER A 17 -2.64 16.48 -0.92
N SER A 18 -3.01 16.46 -2.20
CA SER A 18 -3.51 15.26 -2.86
C SER A 18 -2.36 14.27 -2.90
N PHE A 19 -2.40 13.26 -2.03
CA PHE A 19 -1.50 12.12 -2.13
C PHE A 19 -1.85 11.41 -3.42
N THR A 20 -0.96 11.44 -4.41
CA THR A 20 -1.05 10.52 -5.53
C THR A 20 -0.79 9.13 -4.95
N ALA A 21 -1.83 8.29 -4.86
CA ALA A 21 -1.69 6.90 -4.45
C ALA A 21 -0.73 6.21 -5.44
N MET A 22 0.52 6.08 -5.03
CA MET A 22 1.56 5.38 -5.77
C MET A 22 1.41 3.91 -5.40
N ALA A 23 1.17 3.05 -6.39
CA ALA A 23 1.13 1.62 -6.12
C ALA A 23 2.44 1.18 -5.44
N ALA A 24 2.32 0.32 -4.42
CA ALA A 24 3.47 -0.23 -3.74
C ALA A 24 4.43 -0.88 -4.75
N THR A 25 5.72 -0.57 -4.64
CA THR A 25 6.75 -1.07 -5.57
C THR A 25 7.33 -2.39 -5.08
N GLU A 26 7.48 -3.36 -5.96
CA GLU A 26 8.13 -4.63 -5.62
C GLU A 26 9.63 -4.42 -5.41
N VAL A 27 10.16 -4.96 -4.32
CA VAL A 27 11.58 -4.90 -3.97
C VAL A 27 12.15 -6.27 -3.67
N ASP A 28 13.44 -6.44 -3.93
CA ASP A 28 14.17 -7.63 -3.53
C ASP A 28 14.63 -7.59 -2.06
N ALA A 29 15.28 -8.66 -1.62
CA ALA A 29 15.77 -8.77 -0.24
C ALA A 29 16.91 -7.77 0.07
N GLN A 30 17.69 -7.33 -0.91
CA GLN A 30 18.76 -6.35 -0.68
C GLN A 30 18.19 -4.94 -0.54
N GLN A 31 17.23 -4.58 -1.38
CA GLN A 31 16.53 -3.30 -1.34
C GLN A 31 15.72 -3.15 -0.05
N ALA A 32 15.07 -4.23 0.40
CA ALA A 32 14.31 -4.27 1.64
C ALA A 32 15.14 -3.99 2.92
N GLN A 33 16.46 -4.22 2.92
CA GLN A 33 17.31 -4.02 4.10
C GLN A 33 17.33 -2.58 4.61
N ASN A 34 17.10 -1.60 3.72
CA ASN A 34 17.11 -0.19 4.07
C ASN A 34 15.71 0.39 4.25
N LEU A 35 14.67 -0.45 4.16
CA LEU A 35 13.28 -0.05 4.28
C LEU A 35 12.74 -0.40 5.68
N ASN A 36 11.71 0.33 6.13
CA ASN A 36 11.12 0.06 7.43
C ASN A 36 9.99 -0.96 7.29
N PRO A 37 10.13 -2.20 7.82
CA PRO A 37 9.05 -3.18 7.77
C PRO A 37 7.86 -2.68 8.60
N ILE A 38 6.67 -2.78 8.01
CA ILE A 38 5.42 -2.37 8.67
C ILE A 38 4.44 -3.54 8.86
N GLY A 39 4.75 -4.71 8.33
CA GLY A 39 4.00 -5.95 8.54
C GLY A 39 4.06 -6.87 7.33
N ASP A 40 3.07 -7.76 7.25
CA ASP A 40 2.90 -8.72 6.15
C ASP A 40 1.47 -8.68 5.63
N VAL A 41 1.31 -8.99 4.35
CA VAL A 41 0.01 -9.16 3.69
C VAL A 41 -0.05 -10.52 3.02
N SER A 42 -1.24 -11.11 3.00
CA SER A 42 -1.50 -12.38 2.34
C SER A 42 -2.73 -12.31 1.45
N VAL A 43 -2.73 -13.10 0.38
CA VAL A 43 -3.85 -13.29 -0.54
C VAL A 43 -4.12 -14.77 -0.70
N SER A 44 -5.38 -15.11 -0.94
CA SER A 44 -5.82 -16.46 -1.23
C SER A 44 -6.99 -16.41 -2.20
N GLY A 45 -7.22 -17.51 -2.92
CA GLY A 45 -8.35 -17.59 -3.83
C GLY A 45 -8.15 -16.81 -5.14
N VAL A 46 -6.92 -16.50 -5.52
CA VAL A 46 -6.64 -15.72 -6.74
C VAL A 46 -6.70 -16.63 -7.97
N ARG A 47 -7.58 -16.31 -8.92
CA ARG A 47 -7.67 -16.99 -10.22
C ARG A 47 -6.60 -16.45 -11.17
N GLY A 48 -6.14 -17.29 -12.10
CA GLY A 48 -5.25 -16.88 -13.18
C GLY A 48 -3.82 -17.37 -12.97
N SER A 49 -2.86 -16.45 -12.92
CA SER A 49 -1.43 -16.75 -12.83
C SER A 49 -0.78 -16.27 -11.53
N ILE A 50 0.50 -16.60 -11.37
CA ILE A 50 1.35 -16.03 -10.33
C ILE A 50 1.33 -14.49 -10.34
N ASP A 51 1.33 -13.87 -11.52
CA ASP A 51 1.29 -12.40 -11.63
C ASP A 51 -0.03 -11.82 -11.13
N ASP A 52 -1.15 -12.55 -11.27
CA ASP A 52 -2.41 -12.15 -10.64
C ASP A 52 -2.24 -12.12 -9.11
N ALA A 53 -1.69 -13.19 -8.52
CA ALA A 53 -1.46 -13.24 -7.08
C ALA A 53 -0.56 -12.09 -6.61
N THR A 54 0.52 -11.81 -7.32
CA THR A 54 1.43 -10.69 -7.03
C THR A 54 0.74 -9.34 -7.16
N ARG A 55 -0.09 -9.12 -8.19
CA ARG A 55 -0.89 -7.88 -8.32
C ARG A 55 -1.87 -7.70 -7.16
N HIS A 56 -2.48 -8.79 -6.69
CA HIS A 56 -3.36 -8.74 -5.53
C HIS A 56 -2.57 -8.41 -4.25
N LEU A 57 -1.36 -8.94 -4.08
CA LEU A 57 -0.46 -8.58 -2.97
C LEU A 57 -0.07 -7.09 -3.02
N ALA A 58 0.33 -6.59 -4.18
CA ALA A 58 0.69 -5.17 -4.38
C ALA A 58 -0.47 -4.23 -4.00
N ARG A 59 -1.70 -4.56 -4.43
CA ARG A 59 -2.89 -3.78 -4.08
C ARG A 59 -3.14 -3.78 -2.57
N LYS A 60 -3.03 -4.95 -1.93
CA LYS A 60 -3.22 -5.06 -0.48
C LYS A 60 -2.12 -4.33 0.30
N ALA A 61 -0.90 -4.30 -0.22
CA ALA A 61 0.19 -3.52 0.35
C ALA A 61 -0.11 -2.00 0.28
N ASP A 62 -0.59 -1.51 -0.86
CA ASP A 62 -1.01 -0.11 -1.04
C ASP A 62 -2.18 0.27 -0.09
N GLU A 63 -3.19 -0.59 0.04
CA GLU A 63 -4.30 -0.42 0.98
C GLU A 63 -3.83 -0.33 2.46
N MET A 64 -2.74 -1.00 2.79
CA MET A 64 -2.11 -0.95 4.12
C MET A 64 -1.16 0.26 4.30
N GLY A 65 -1.03 1.11 3.29
CA GLY A 65 -0.15 2.28 3.32
C GLY A 65 1.33 1.94 3.17
N ALA A 66 1.65 0.82 2.53
CA ALA A 66 3.01 0.45 2.17
C ALA A 66 3.47 1.19 0.91
N THR A 67 4.74 1.61 0.89
CA THR A 67 5.38 2.18 -0.30
C THR A 67 6.09 1.09 -1.12
N HIS A 68 6.51 0.01 -0.46
CA HIS A 68 7.19 -1.12 -1.06
C HIS A 68 6.67 -2.44 -0.51
N TYR A 69 6.80 -3.51 -1.28
CA TYR A 69 6.48 -4.87 -0.84
C TYR A 69 7.49 -5.86 -1.40
N ARG A 70 7.70 -6.97 -0.70
CA ARG A 70 8.55 -8.08 -1.15
C ARG A 70 7.76 -9.37 -1.05
N VAL A 71 7.57 -10.02 -2.19
CA VAL A 71 6.92 -11.34 -2.22
C VAL A 71 7.81 -12.35 -1.50
N ILE A 72 7.28 -12.99 -0.46
CA ILE A 72 8.01 -14.00 0.34
C ILE A 72 7.56 -15.42 0.01
N GLY A 73 6.38 -15.59 -0.58
CA GLY A 73 5.90 -16.87 -1.06
C GLY A 73 4.68 -16.73 -1.96
N VAL A 74 4.63 -17.51 -3.04
CA VAL A 74 3.44 -17.69 -3.85
C VAL A 74 3.30 -19.18 -4.14
N GLU A 75 2.13 -19.72 -3.90
CA GLU A 75 1.83 -21.14 -4.07
C GLU A 75 0.56 -21.32 -4.90
N ASN A 76 0.58 -22.35 -5.73
CA ASN A 76 -0.60 -22.91 -6.37
C ASN A 76 -0.71 -24.35 -5.87
N PRO A 77 -1.82 -24.74 -5.22
CA PRO A 77 -2.00 -26.13 -4.87
C PRO A 77 -2.02 -26.95 -6.16
N GLY A 78 -1.18 -27.99 -6.25
CA GLY A 78 -0.93 -28.76 -7.49
C GLY A 78 -2.15 -29.49 -8.08
N ASP A 79 -3.34 -29.27 -7.52
CA ASP A 79 -4.65 -29.70 -8.02
C ASP A 79 -5.30 -28.66 -8.95
N SER A 80 -4.55 -27.65 -9.41
CA SER A 80 -5.06 -26.51 -10.21
C SER A 80 -5.99 -25.57 -9.44
N SER A 81 -5.94 -25.59 -8.10
CA SER A 81 -6.68 -24.65 -7.26
C SER A 81 -6.17 -23.22 -7.40
N LEU A 82 -6.89 -22.32 -6.75
CA LEU A 82 -6.63 -20.89 -6.75
C LEU A 82 -5.27 -20.57 -6.11
N TRP A 83 -4.59 -19.56 -6.65
CA TRP A 83 -3.32 -19.07 -6.14
C TRP A 83 -3.47 -18.42 -4.76
N SER A 84 -2.46 -18.62 -3.92
CA SER A 84 -2.26 -17.90 -2.68
C SER A 84 -0.84 -17.38 -2.60
N GLY A 85 -0.62 -16.33 -1.81
CA GLY A 85 0.70 -15.79 -1.61
C GLY A 85 0.78 -14.87 -0.41
N SER A 86 1.99 -14.53 -0.05
CA SER A 86 2.34 -13.63 1.04
C SER A 86 3.46 -12.69 0.62
N ALA A 87 3.39 -11.47 1.13
CA ALA A 87 4.41 -10.45 0.93
C ALA A 87 4.66 -9.72 2.24
N GLU A 88 5.93 -9.41 2.50
CA GLU A 88 6.34 -8.46 3.52
C GLU A 88 6.16 -7.04 2.96
N ILE A 89 5.70 -6.11 3.79
CA ILE A 89 5.40 -4.74 3.37
C ILE A 89 6.24 -3.72 4.14
N TYR A 90 6.63 -2.65 3.46
CA TYR A 90 7.55 -1.65 3.98
C TYR A 90 7.07 -0.22 3.70
N ARG A 91 7.56 0.71 4.51
CA ARG A 91 7.43 2.16 4.31
C ARG A 91 8.77 2.78 3.98
#